data_AF-A0A2E7CHJ4-F1
#
_entry.id   AF-A0A2E7CHJ4-F1
#
_cell.length_a   1.000
_cell.length_b   1.000
_cell.length_c   1.000
_cell.angle_alpha   90.00
_cell.angle_beta   90.00
_cell.angle_gamma   90.00
#
_symmetry.space_group_name_H-M   'P 1'
#
loop_
_entity.id
_entity.type
_entity.pdbx_description
1 polymer ?
#
loop_
_entity_poly.entity_id
_entity_poly.type
_entity_poly.pdbx_seq_one_letter_code
_entity_poly.pdbx_strand_id
1 'polypeptide(L)'
;MWFFLVSCSSEEMKTAKASRSINAYVRLFEEATWTYREDLVEEDTAELPNDHLLIRARVVEALAEEADEDDSENGLLAQEGVYKIELRQGARWFDARLYGELTWRLEDGLFLDNWSFESSAGDGAYPIASATPFDEDTVSQGSWSCSLEELESLWTWYATYERVLQVTCSGEGPQGVFTFAEQAGLISIEMTEQQLYLVAPW
;
A
#
# COMPACT_ATOMS: atom_id res chain seq x y z
N MET A 1 40.49 -17.95 -32.89
CA MET A 1 39.89 -17.90 -31.54
C MET A 1 38.83 -16.81 -31.57
N TRP A 2 37.57 -17.20 -31.76
CA TRP A 2 36.43 -16.27 -31.83
C TRP A 2 35.84 -16.15 -30.43
N PHE A 3 35.83 -14.94 -29.88
CA PHE A 3 35.11 -14.62 -28.65
C PHE A 3 33.66 -14.32 -29.02
N PHE A 4 32.75 -15.24 -28.67
CA PHE A 4 31.32 -14.93 -28.59
C PHE A 4 31.09 -14.17 -27.29
N LEU A 5 30.94 -12.84 -27.39
CA LEU A 5 30.32 -12.06 -26.34
C LEU A 5 28.83 -12.38 -26.39
N VAL A 6 28.36 -13.18 -25.44
CA VAL A 6 26.93 -13.29 -25.13
C VAL A 6 26.53 -11.93 -24.58
N SER A 7 25.97 -11.09 -25.46
CA SER A 7 25.23 -9.91 -25.05
C SER A 7 23.96 -10.42 -24.40
N CYS A 8 23.95 -10.55 -23.07
CA CYS A 8 22.70 -10.65 -22.32
C CYS A 8 21.91 -9.38 -22.66
N SER A 9 20.86 -9.55 -23.44
CA SER A 9 20.00 -8.48 -23.89
C SER A 9 19.43 -7.76 -22.66
N SER A 10 19.49 -6.44 -22.65
CA SER A 10 18.82 -5.60 -21.64
C SER A 10 17.31 -5.84 -21.57
N GLU A 11 16.73 -6.55 -22.54
CA GLU A 11 15.36 -7.01 -22.51
C GLU A 11 15.11 -8.10 -21.47
N GLU A 12 16.08 -8.97 -21.15
CA GLU A 12 15.93 -10.00 -20.09
C GLU A 12 15.95 -9.39 -18.69
N MET A 13 16.71 -8.32 -18.46
CA MET A 13 16.62 -7.54 -17.21
C MET A 13 15.35 -6.69 -17.15
N LYS A 14 14.85 -6.17 -18.28
CA LYS A 14 13.53 -5.50 -18.34
C LYS A 14 12.36 -6.48 -18.15
N THR A 15 12.50 -7.74 -18.59
CA THR A 15 11.54 -8.82 -18.32
C THR A 15 11.74 -9.47 -16.94
N ALA A 16 12.87 -9.27 -16.26
CA ALA A 16 12.98 -9.58 -14.82
C ALA A 16 12.31 -8.50 -13.93
N LYS A 17 12.14 -7.29 -14.48
CA LYS A 17 11.20 -6.25 -14.01
C LYS A 17 9.76 -6.51 -14.51
N ALA A 18 9.45 -7.73 -14.98
CA ALA A 18 8.11 -8.08 -15.43
C ALA A 18 7.12 -7.95 -14.27
N SER A 19 6.07 -7.18 -14.58
CA SER A 19 4.84 -6.95 -13.84
C SER A 19 4.59 -7.96 -12.71
N ARG A 20 5.03 -7.61 -11.50
CA ARG A 20 4.66 -8.36 -10.30
C ARG A 20 3.18 -8.13 -10.03
N SER A 21 2.50 -9.14 -9.51
CA SER A 21 1.08 -9.02 -9.14
C SER A 21 0.91 -7.93 -8.06
N ILE A 22 -0.16 -7.13 -8.17
CA ILE A 22 -0.54 -6.15 -7.16
C ILE A 22 -0.74 -6.78 -5.78
N ASN A 23 -1.07 -8.07 -5.71
CA ASN A 23 -1.24 -8.83 -4.47
C ASN A 23 0.04 -8.85 -3.62
N ALA A 24 1.22 -8.66 -4.24
CA ALA A 24 2.48 -8.53 -3.52
C ALA A 24 2.56 -7.22 -2.71
N TYR A 25 1.84 -6.17 -3.11
CA TYR A 25 1.86 -4.84 -2.48
C TYR A 25 0.65 -4.57 -1.58
N VAL A 26 -0.35 -5.46 -1.58
CA VAL A 26 -1.55 -5.36 -0.74
C VAL A 26 -1.49 -6.39 0.37
N ARG A 27 -0.29 -6.72 0.84
CA ARG A 27 -0.07 -7.60 1.98
C ARG A 27 -0.72 -6.99 3.22
N LEU A 28 -1.87 -7.53 3.61
CA LEU A 28 -2.72 -7.05 4.69
C LEU A 28 -2.74 -8.10 5.80
N PHE A 29 -1.65 -8.22 6.58
CA PHE A 29 -1.51 -9.33 7.52
C PHE A 29 -2.05 -9.07 8.92
N GLU A 30 -2.77 -10.06 9.43
CA GLU A 30 -3.06 -10.30 10.85
C GLU A 30 -1.78 -10.42 11.70
N GLU A 31 -0.63 -10.72 11.08
CA GLU A 31 0.69 -10.87 11.71
C GLU A 31 1.75 -9.93 11.11
N ALA A 32 1.37 -8.72 10.67
CA ALA A 32 2.39 -7.75 10.27
C ALA A 32 3.26 -7.41 11.50
N THR A 33 4.36 -8.14 11.70
CA THR A 33 5.47 -7.78 12.57
C THR A 33 6.18 -6.63 11.90
N TRP A 34 5.58 -5.44 11.99
CA TRP A 34 6.32 -4.20 11.80
C TRP A 34 7.33 -4.17 12.94
N THR A 35 8.56 -4.58 12.65
CA THR A 35 9.69 -4.24 13.50
C THR A 35 9.77 -2.73 13.51
N TYR A 36 9.16 -2.13 14.52
CA TYR A 36 9.64 -0.89 15.10
C TYR A 36 11.14 -1.08 15.27
N ARG A 37 11.97 -0.31 14.58
CA ARG A 37 13.34 -0.10 15.06
C ARG A 37 13.21 0.88 16.21
N GLU A 38 12.96 0.36 17.42
CA GLU A 38 13.13 1.13 18.67
C GLU A 38 14.49 1.85 18.67
N ASP A 39 15.50 1.27 18.00
CA ASP A 39 16.87 1.73 17.95
C ASP A 39 17.09 3.06 17.19
N LEU A 40 16.15 3.53 16.36
CA LEU A 40 16.29 4.79 15.61
C LEU A 40 15.34 5.90 16.08
N VAL A 41 14.34 5.55 16.90
CA VAL A 41 13.55 6.53 17.64
C VAL A 41 14.13 6.61 19.05
N GLU A 42 15.44 6.88 19.15
CA GLU A 42 16.02 7.44 20.39
C GLU A 42 15.29 8.76 20.62
N GLU A 43 14.24 8.78 21.46
CA GLU A 43 13.74 9.89 22.29
C GLU A 43 13.76 11.33 21.73
N ASP A 44 13.92 11.47 20.43
CA ASP A 44 13.97 12.70 19.67
C ASP A 44 12.64 12.71 18.95
N THR A 45 11.63 13.00 19.75
CA THR A 45 10.40 13.63 19.32
C THR A 45 10.75 15.00 18.71
N ALA A 46 11.59 15.03 17.67
CA ALA A 46 11.54 16.11 16.71
C ALA A 46 10.08 16.11 16.26
N GLU A 47 9.36 17.15 16.67
CA GLU A 47 7.95 17.33 16.36
C GLU A 47 7.78 17.00 14.88
N LEU A 48 6.96 15.98 14.57
CA LEU A 48 6.53 15.75 13.21
C LEU A 48 6.09 17.12 12.65
N PRO A 49 6.41 17.44 11.39
CA PRO A 49 5.81 18.60 10.74
C PRO A 49 4.31 18.63 11.05
N ASN A 50 3.73 19.81 11.33
CA ASN A 50 2.36 19.92 11.85
C ASN A 50 1.28 19.28 10.94
N ASP A 51 1.64 18.98 9.69
CA ASP A 51 0.87 18.34 8.63
C ASP A 51 1.04 16.81 8.56
N HIS A 52 1.91 16.21 9.37
CA HIS A 52 2.20 14.78 9.41
C HIS A 52 1.50 14.11 10.60
N LEU A 53 0.67 13.10 10.33
CA LEU A 53 -0.04 12.34 11.35
C LEU A 53 0.40 10.88 11.38
N LEU A 54 0.70 10.38 12.58
CA LEU A 54 0.89 8.95 12.81
C LEU A 54 -0.46 8.26 12.97
N ILE A 55 -0.77 7.34 12.07
CA ILE A 55 -2.04 6.61 12.02
C ILE A 55 -1.77 5.12 12.14
N ARG A 56 -2.47 4.46 13.05
CA ARG A 56 -2.49 3.01 13.14
C ARG A 56 -3.48 2.45 12.14
N ALA A 57 -3.08 1.47 11.35
CA ALA A 57 -3.95 0.81 10.39
C ALA A 57 -4.10 -0.68 10.75
N ARG A 58 -5.32 -1.20 10.73
CA ARG A 58 -5.58 -2.64 10.97
C ARG A 58 -6.71 -3.15 10.10
N VAL A 59 -6.54 -4.35 9.54
CA VAL A 59 -7.66 -5.12 8.97
C VAL A 59 -8.60 -5.56 10.09
N VAL A 60 -9.85 -5.12 10.02
CA VAL A 60 -10.89 -5.45 11.01
C VAL A 60 -11.91 -6.45 10.46
N GLU A 61 -11.98 -6.60 9.14
CA GLU A 61 -12.83 -7.57 8.46
C GLU A 61 -12.18 -7.97 7.14
N ALA A 62 -12.18 -9.27 6.85
CA ALA A 62 -11.71 -9.82 5.58
C ALA A 62 -12.72 -10.86 5.08
N LEU A 63 -13.23 -10.64 3.87
CA LEU A 63 -14.10 -11.56 3.15
C LEU A 63 -13.31 -12.05 1.93
N ALA A 64 -12.42 -13.02 2.15
CA ALA A 64 -11.63 -13.66 1.11
C ALA A 64 -12.22 -15.03 0.76
N GLU A 65 -12.09 -15.44 -0.51
CA GLU A 65 -12.37 -16.83 -0.87
C GLU A 65 -11.30 -17.72 -0.23
N GLU A 66 -11.70 -18.78 0.49
CA GLU A 66 -10.74 -19.68 1.15
C GLU A 66 -9.86 -20.36 0.08
N ALA A 67 -8.55 -20.10 0.11
CA ALA A 67 -7.58 -20.86 -0.67
C ALA A 67 -7.55 -22.33 -0.19
N ASP A 68 -7.58 -23.27 -1.15
CA ASP A 68 -7.40 -24.70 -0.87
C ASP A 68 -6.09 -24.94 -0.06
N GLU A 69 -6.16 -25.75 0.99
CA GLU A 69 -5.12 -25.94 2.03
C GLU A 69 -3.74 -26.47 1.54
N ASP A 70 -3.54 -26.74 0.25
CA ASP A 70 -2.38 -27.48 -0.28
C ASP A 70 -1.21 -26.58 -0.80
N ASP A 71 -1.38 -25.25 -0.86
CA ASP A 71 -0.37 -24.30 -1.37
C ASP A 71 0.45 -23.59 -0.26
N SER A 72 0.67 -24.27 0.87
CA SER A 72 1.21 -23.68 2.11
C SER A 72 2.69 -23.27 2.10
N GLU A 73 3.40 -23.29 0.97
CA GLU A 73 4.82 -22.87 0.89
C GLU A 73 5.03 -21.45 0.33
N ASN A 74 4.03 -20.82 -0.30
CA ASN A 74 4.07 -19.39 -0.62
C ASN A 74 3.37 -18.59 0.48
N GLY A 75 4.06 -18.47 1.60
CA GLY A 75 3.60 -17.67 2.74
C GLY A 75 3.12 -16.29 2.29
N LEU A 76 1.80 -16.12 2.38
CA LEU A 76 1.12 -14.85 2.58
C LEU A 76 1.19 -13.89 1.37
N LEU A 77 0.54 -14.23 0.26
CA LEU A 77 0.04 -13.22 -0.69
C LEU A 77 -1.38 -12.82 -0.29
N ALA A 78 -1.77 -11.56 -0.56
CA ALA A 78 -3.17 -11.16 -0.39
C ALA A 78 -4.05 -12.00 -1.31
N GLN A 79 -5.09 -12.63 -0.74
CA GLN A 79 -6.07 -13.42 -1.49
C GLN A 79 -7.10 -12.48 -2.12
N GLU A 80 -7.71 -12.90 -3.22
CA GLU A 80 -8.84 -12.16 -3.77
C GLU A 80 -9.96 -12.05 -2.72
N GLY A 81 -10.60 -10.90 -2.66
CA GLY A 81 -11.57 -10.61 -1.60
C GLY A 81 -11.72 -9.16 -1.24
N VAL A 82 -12.48 -8.91 -0.18
CA VAL A 82 -12.80 -7.58 0.34
C VAL A 82 -12.19 -7.42 1.73
N TYR A 83 -11.48 -6.32 1.95
CA TYR A 83 -10.73 -6.04 3.17
C TYR A 83 -11.11 -4.69 3.74
N LYS A 84 -11.68 -4.67 4.95
CA LYS A 84 -11.96 -3.45 5.69
C LYS A 84 -10.80 -3.13 6.63
N ILE A 85 -10.24 -1.93 6.47
CA ILE A 85 -9.16 -1.38 7.28
C ILE A 85 -9.69 -0.23 8.13
N GLU A 86 -9.47 -0.30 9.44
CA GLU A 86 -9.66 0.84 10.34
C GLU A 86 -8.36 1.64 10.47
N LEU A 87 -8.47 2.96 10.39
CA LEU A 87 -7.41 3.93 10.63
C LEU A 87 -7.67 4.62 11.96
N ARG A 88 -6.72 4.58 12.89
CA ARG A 88 -6.86 5.16 14.23
C ARG A 88 -5.69 6.07 14.60
N GLN A 89 -6.00 7.24 15.14
CA GLN A 89 -5.03 8.20 15.61
C GLN A 89 -4.85 8.09 17.13
N GLY A 90 -3.61 7.89 17.58
CA GLY A 90 -3.25 7.89 18.98
C GLY A 90 -2.06 7.00 19.29
N ALA A 91 -1.61 7.07 20.55
CA ALA A 91 -0.53 6.21 21.01
C ALA A 91 -0.93 4.75 20.82
N ARG A 92 -1.97 4.24 21.50
CA ARG A 92 -2.30 2.80 21.49
C ARG A 92 -3.54 2.45 20.68
N TRP A 93 -3.57 1.29 20.02
CA TRP A 93 -4.75 0.88 19.23
C TRP A 93 -6.04 0.93 20.06
N PHE A 94 -6.00 0.37 21.27
CA PHE A 94 -7.14 0.29 22.18
C PHE A 94 -7.68 1.67 22.62
N ASP A 95 -6.81 2.66 22.77
CA ASP A 95 -7.19 4.02 23.21
C ASP A 95 -7.22 5.04 22.06
N ALA A 96 -6.86 4.62 20.85
CA ALA A 96 -6.77 5.50 19.69
C ALA A 96 -8.17 5.84 19.16
N ARG A 97 -8.34 7.10 18.76
CA ARG A 97 -9.58 7.61 18.17
C ARG A 97 -9.67 7.11 16.73
N LEU A 98 -10.87 6.67 16.31
CA LEU A 98 -11.12 6.39 14.90
C LEU A 98 -10.85 7.66 14.08
N TYR A 99 -10.00 7.52 13.07
CA TYR A 99 -9.63 8.59 12.14
C TYR A 99 -10.29 8.36 10.77
N GLY A 100 -10.43 7.11 10.35
CA GLY A 100 -11.03 6.76 9.07
C GLY A 100 -11.19 5.26 8.87
N GLU A 101 -11.78 4.88 7.75
CA GLU A 101 -11.94 3.50 7.32
C GLU A 101 -11.68 3.40 5.81
N LEU A 102 -11.11 2.29 5.36
CA LEU A 102 -10.90 1.99 3.95
C LEU A 102 -11.41 0.59 3.67
N THR A 103 -12.11 0.39 2.57
CA THR A 103 -12.53 -0.94 2.10
C THR A 103 -11.90 -1.18 0.74
N TRP A 104 -10.94 -2.10 0.72
CA TRP A 104 -10.25 -2.53 -0.49
C TRP A 104 -10.89 -3.78 -1.04
N ARG A 105 -11.04 -3.86 -2.36
CA ARG A 105 -11.40 -5.09 -3.05
C ARG A 105 -10.26 -5.47 -3.99
N LEU A 106 -9.87 -6.73 -3.90
CA LEU A 106 -8.84 -7.35 -4.72
C LEU A 106 -9.53 -8.36 -5.64
N GLU A 107 -9.77 -7.96 -6.88
CA GLU A 107 -10.45 -8.75 -7.91
C GLU A 107 -9.99 -8.23 -9.28
N ASP A 108 -9.13 -8.98 -9.99
CA ASP A 108 -8.51 -8.54 -11.25
C ASP A 108 -7.77 -7.17 -11.17
N GLY A 109 -7.36 -6.78 -9.97
CA GLY A 109 -6.75 -5.49 -9.67
C GLY A 109 -7.08 -5.03 -8.25
N LEU A 110 -6.52 -3.88 -7.87
CA LEU A 110 -6.83 -3.24 -6.60
C LEU A 110 -7.87 -2.14 -6.80
N PHE A 111 -8.97 -2.25 -6.07
CA PHE A 111 -10.03 -1.26 -6.02
C PHE A 111 -10.20 -0.74 -4.60
N LEU A 112 -10.47 0.55 -4.48
CA LEU A 112 -10.98 1.15 -3.26
C LEU A 112 -12.49 1.26 -3.42
N ASP A 113 -13.27 0.49 -2.67
CA ASP A 113 -14.72 0.45 -2.79
C ASP A 113 -15.40 1.46 -1.83
N ASN A 114 -14.85 1.63 -0.63
CA ASN A 114 -15.37 2.58 0.35
C ASN A 114 -14.21 3.25 1.08
N TRP A 115 -14.36 4.53 1.41
CA TRP A 115 -13.38 5.26 2.18
C TRP A 115 -14.03 6.32 3.04
N SER A 116 -13.45 6.55 4.21
CA SER A 116 -13.80 7.63 5.09
C SER A 116 -12.55 8.14 5.81
N PHE A 117 -12.45 9.45 5.90
CA PHE A 117 -11.52 10.20 6.73
C PHE A 117 -12.32 11.19 7.58
N GLU A 118 -11.69 11.90 8.51
CA GLU A 118 -12.39 12.77 9.47
C GLU A 118 -13.33 13.80 8.82
N SER A 119 -13.00 14.30 7.62
CA SER A 119 -13.73 15.38 6.94
C SER A 119 -14.43 14.97 5.64
N SER A 120 -14.20 13.76 5.15
CA SER A 120 -14.64 13.33 3.81
C SER A 120 -14.88 11.82 3.77
N ALA A 121 -15.84 11.39 2.96
CA ALA A 121 -16.12 9.98 2.74
C ALA A 121 -16.68 9.77 1.33
N GLY A 122 -16.57 8.54 0.84
CA GLY A 122 -17.08 8.15 -0.46
C GLY A 122 -17.25 6.65 -0.59
N ASP A 123 -18.06 6.27 -1.57
CA ASP A 123 -18.42 4.90 -1.90
C ASP A 123 -18.49 4.77 -3.42
N GLY A 124 -17.88 3.72 -3.97
CA GLY A 124 -17.77 3.50 -5.41
C GLY A 124 -16.56 2.63 -5.75
N ALA A 125 -16.57 1.99 -6.91
CA ALA A 125 -15.50 1.05 -7.30
C ALA A 125 -14.30 1.77 -7.93
N TYR A 126 -13.52 2.50 -7.14
CA TYR A 126 -12.39 3.30 -7.61
C TYR A 126 -11.18 2.41 -7.93
N PRO A 127 -10.79 2.23 -9.22
CA PRO A 127 -9.60 1.45 -9.54
C PRO A 127 -8.34 2.21 -9.11
N ILE A 128 -7.40 1.47 -8.51
CA ILE A 128 -6.17 2.01 -7.91
C ILE A 128 -4.95 1.45 -8.65
N ALA A 129 -4.96 0.15 -8.94
CA ALA A 129 -3.94 -0.50 -9.76
C ALA A 129 -4.52 -1.71 -10.50
N SER A 130 -3.94 -2.05 -11.65
CA SER A 130 -4.26 -3.29 -12.39
C SER A 130 -3.75 -4.53 -11.65
N ALA A 131 -4.16 -5.74 -12.06
CA ALA A 131 -3.69 -6.99 -11.45
C ALA A 131 -2.16 -7.18 -11.55
N THR A 132 -1.57 -6.68 -12.63
CA THR A 132 -0.14 -6.76 -12.95
C THR A 132 0.38 -5.35 -13.23
N PRO A 133 0.53 -4.51 -12.19
CA PRO A 133 0.95 -3.12 -12.35
C PRO A 133 2.30 -3.05 -13.06
N PHE A 134 2.43 -2.05 -13.91
CA PHE A 134 3.68 -1.70 -14.57
C PHE A 134 4.00 -0.23 -14.26
N ASP A 135 5.27 0.13 -14.29
CA ASP A 135 5.70 1.52 -14.12
C ASP A 135 4.99 2.42 -15.14
N GLU A 136 4.52 3.59 -14.70
CA GLU A 136 3.71 4.54 -15.49
C GLU A 136 2.30 4.03 -15.90
N ASP A 137 1.82 2.91 -15.34
CA ASP A 137 0.45 2.43 -15.60
C ASP A 137 -0.60 3.44 -15.10
N THR A 138 -1.72 3.52 -15.80
CA THR A 138 -2.82 4.43 -15.45
C THR A 138 -4.14 3.67 -15.49
N VAL A 139 -4.85 3.68 -14.37
CA VAL A 139 -6.21 3.16 -14.27
C VAL A 139 -7.21 4.31 -14.12
N SER A 140 -8.40 4.15 -14.69
CA SER A 140 -9.42 5.21 -14.64
C SER A 140 -10.84 4.66 -14.64
N GLN A 141 -11.74 5.41 -14.02
CA GLN A 141 -13.18 5.16 -14.05
C GLN A 141 -13.92 6.51 -14.00
N GLY A 142 -14.65 6.84 -15.07
CA GLY A 142 -15.33 8.13 -15.16
C GLY A 142 -14.34 9.30 -15.14
N SER A 143 -14.53 10.22 -14.18
CA SER A 143 -13.65 11.38 -13.96
C SER A 143 -12.46 11.08 -13.04
N TRP A 144 -12.43 9.89 -12.42
CA TRP A 144 -11.39 9.44 -11.52
C TRP A 144 -10.27 8.72 -12.26
N SER A 145 -9.02 9.01 -11.90
CA SER A 145 -7.85 8.29 -12.42
C SER A 145 -6.73 8.21 -11.40
N CYS A 146 -5.96 7.14 -11.49
CA CYS A 146 -4.73 6.92 -10.71
C CYS A 146 -3.58 6.58 -11.66
N SER A 147 -2.43 7.24 -11.49
CA SER A 147 -1.18 6.93 -12.18
C SER A 147 -0.19 6.32 -11.20
N LEU A 148 0.51 5.27 -11.66
CA LEU A 148 1.44 4.50 -10.85
C LEU A 148 2.90 4.84 -11.18
N GLU A 149 3.74 4.89 -10.16
CA GLU A 149 5.20 5.00 -10.26
C GLU A 149 5.84 3.93 -9.35
N GLU A 150 6.78 3.17 -9.88
CA GLU A 150 7.55 2.19 -9.11
C GLU A 150 8.90 2.79 -8.66
N LEU A 151 9.09 2.86 -7.35
CA LEU A 151 10.34 3.31 -6.72
C LEU A 151 11.14 2.12 -6.20
N GLU A 152 12.46 2.17 -6.39
CA GLU A 152 13.36 1.15 -5.83
C GLU A 152 13.35 1.15 -4.30
N SER A 153 13.26 2.33 -3.69
CA SER A 153 13.13 2.49 -2.25
C SER A 153 12.50 3.84 -1.89
N LEU A 154 11.86 3.89 -0.72
CA LEU A 154 11.34 5.12 -0.12
C LEU A 154 11.76 5.19 1.34
N TRP A 155 12.35 6.31 1.73
CA TRP A 155 12.61 6.62 3.13
C TRP A 155 11.41 7.37 3.72
N THR A 156 10.90 6.86 4.84
CA THR A 156 9.89 7.52 5.67
C THR A 156 10.48 7.84 7.03
N TRP A 157 9.75 8.61 7.84
CA TRP A 157 10.18 8.94 9.20
C TRP A 157 10.43 7.71 10.10
N TYR A 158 9.76 6.59 9.82
CA TYR A 158 9.76 5.42 10.70
C TYR A 158 10.53 4.22 10.15
N ALA A 159 10.70 4.14 8.83
CA ALA A 159 11.39 3.04 8.18
C ALA A 159 11.82 3.40 6.75
N THR A 160 12.79 2.65 6.24
CA THR A 160 13.07 2.57 4.81
C THR A 160 12.31 1.36 4.25
N TYR A 161 11.58 1.57 3.17
CA TYR A 161 10.93 0.52 2.42
C TYR A 161 11.64 0.34 1.09
N GLU A 162 11.83 -0.90 0.68
CA GLU A 162 12.28 -1.26 -0.66
C GLU A 162 11.07 -1.65 -1.50
N ARG A 163 11.16 -1.40 -2.81
CA ARG A 163 10.12 -1.74 -3.80
C ARG A 163 8.77 -1.17 -3.41
N VAL A 164 8.58 0.08 -3.81
CA VAL A 164 7.46 0.90 -3.40
C VAL A 164 6.65 1.27 -4.63
N LEU A 165 5.33 1.11 -4.55
CA LEU A 165 4.39 1.64 -5.54
C LEU A 165 3.79 2.94 -5.00
N GLN A 166 4.03 4.04 -5.70
CA GLN A 166 3.30 5.28 -5.48
C GLN A 166 2.17 5.39 -6.49
N VAL A 167 0.97 5.63 -5.99
CA VAL A 167 -0.23 5.76 -6.81
C VAL A 167 -0.81 7.15 -6.58
N THR A 168 -0.66 8.02 -7.58
CA THR A 168 -1.19 9.39 -7.54
C THR A 168 -2.57 9.42 -8.17
N CYS A 169 -3.58 9.80 -7.40
CA CYS A 169 -4.96 9.78 -7.84
C CYS A 169 -5.63 11.16 -7.83
N SER A 170 -6.53 11.38 -8.78
CA SER A 170 -7.25 12.63 -8.98
C SER A 170 -8.67 12.41 -9.54
N GLY A 171 -9.57 13.39 -9.38
CA GLY A 171 -10.96 13.33 -9.89
C GLY A 171 -12.02 13.32 -8.78
N GLU A 172 -13.18 12.70 -9.03
CA GLU A 172 -14.33 12.70 -8.09
C GLU A 172 -14.20 11.74 -6.88
N GLY A 173 -13.08 11.04 -6.73
CA GLY A 173 -12.77 10.13 -5.60
C GLY A 173 -11.76 10.72 -4.59
N PRO A 174 -11.14 9.88 -3.74
CA PRO A 174 -10.24 10.33 -2.68
C PRO A 174 -8.86 10.76 -3.22
N GLN A 175 -8.74 12.01 -3.63
CA GLN A 175 -7.53 12.55 -4.27
C GLN A 175 -6.31 12.52 -3.34
N GLY A 176 -5.14 12.20 -3.89
CA GLY A 176 -3.91 12.11 -3.12
C GLY A 176 -2.89 11.12 -3.68
N VAL A 177 -1.86 10.83 -2.88
CA VAL A 177 -0.84 9.83 -3.17
C VAL A 177 -0.97 8.67 -2.18
N PHE A 178 -1.27 7.49 -2.68
CA PHE A 178 -1.29 6.24 -1.91
C PHE A 178 0.04 5.53 -2.13
N THR A 179 0.76 5.21 -1.07
CA THR A 179 2.06 4.57 -1.15
C THR A 179 1.99 3.17 -0.55
N PHE A 180 2.36 2.17 -1.35
CA PHE A 180 2.38 0.77 -0.97
C PHE A 180 3.82 0.23 -1.01
N ALA A 181 4.19 -0.62 -0.06
CA ALA A 181 5.47 -1.33 -0.06
C ALA A 181 5.23 -2.84 -0.17
N GLU A 182 6.03 -3.55 -0.97
CA GLU A 182 5.89 -5.00 -1.21
C GLU A 182 5.87 -5.82 0.09
N GLN A 183 6.55 -5.37 1.15
CA GLN A 183 6.64 -6.13 2.40
C GLN A 183 5.60 -5.71 3.45
N ALA A 184 4.88 -4.62 3.21
CA ALA A 184 4.20 -3.90 4.28
C ALA A 184 2.75 -3.50 3.94
N GLY A 185 2.35 -3.56 2.68
CA GLY A 185 1.04 -3.06 2.29
C GLY A 185 1.04 -1.53 2.12
N LEU A 186 -0.10 -0.91 2.39
CA LEU A 186 -0.25 0.55 2.40
C LEU A 186 0.55 1.17 3.57
N ILE A 187 1.55 1.99 3.27
CA ILE A 187 2.45 2.61 4.25
C ILE A 187 2.20 4.10 4.47
N SER A 188 1.64 4.80 3.48
CA SER A 188 1.25 6.20 3.65
C SER A 188 0.14 6.64 2.70
N ILE A 189 -0.60 7.65 3.11
CA ILE A 189 -1.61 8.35 2.32
C ILE A 189 -1.32 9.84 2.42
N GLU A 190 -1.01 10.49 1.31
CA GLU A 190 -0.87 11.93 1.22
C GLU A 190 -2.14 12.52 0.62
N MET A 191 -2.86 13.32 1.39
CA MET A 191 -4.03 14.09 0.94
C MET A 191 -3.65 15.58 0.89
N THR A 192 -4.50 16.41 0.27
CA THR A 192 -4.23 17.83 -0.04
C THR A 192 -3.63 18.67 1.10
N GLU A 193 -3.94 18.36 2.36
CA GLU A 193 -3.46 19.11 3.53
C GLU A 193 -2.76 18.25 4.58
N GLN A 194 -2.68 16.93 4.39
CA GLN A 194 -2.24 16.00 5.44
C GLN A 194 -1.53 14.79 4.86
N GLN A 195 -0.41 14.44 5.48
CA GLN A 195 0.29 13.18 5.22
C GLN A 195 0.07 12.21 6.39
N LEU A 196 -0.52 11.06 6.09
CA LEU A 196 -0.75 9.98 7.04
C LEU A 196 0.35 8.94 6.87
N TYR A 197 1.13 8.70 7.92
CA TYR A 197 2.02 7.54 7.97
C TYR A 197 1.30 6.41 8.68
N LEU A 198 1.15 5.29 7.98
CA LEU A 198 0.45 4.13 8.49
C LEU A 198 1.44 3.20 9.20
N VAL A 199 1.07 2.78 10.41
CA VAL A 199 1.85 1.86 11.23
C VAL A 199 0.97 0.76 11.83
N ALA A 200 1.61 -0.32 12.28
CA ALA A 200 0.94 -1.44 12.94
C ALA A 200 0.00 -1.02 14.09
N PRO A 201 -1.09 -1.78 14.33
CA PRO A 201 -1.79 -1.75 15.59
C PRO A 201 -0.93 -2.47 16.64
N TRP A 202 -0.61 -1.79 17.74
CA TRP A 202 0.01 -2.44 18.90
C TRP A 202 -1.04 -2.81 19.96
#